data_AF-A0A847U4H6-F1
#
_entry.id   AF-A0A847U4H6-F1
#
_cell.length_a   1.000
_cell.length_b   1.000
_cell.length_c   1.000
_cell.angle_alpha   90.00
_cell.angle_beta   90.00
_cell.angle_gamma   90.00
#
_symmetry.space_group_name_H-M   'P 1'
#
loop_
_entity.id
_entity.type
_entity.pdbx_description
1 polymer ?
#
loop_
_entity_poly.entity_id
_entity_poly.type
_entity_poly.pdbx_seq_one_letter_code
_entity_poly.pdbx_strand_id
1 'polypeptide(L)'
;MARVPSEFTEEFDAKGDRFFAIAELLYSNPDHQYTQQELAERFDCSTTTISNHIGEMSEWLNRRDDQTTYTWDVDVHDPGHTETTMAVRRFYGDLWSLLKKHSRTGPGVFALFGFIMLLNSAVVFSLYAGFALGIFSESALPIRIYLSIAIGFLITGLIVTLCSPYMAWVSGLLWPRLPSGLFRRDN
;
A
#
# COMPACT_ATOMS: atom_id res chain seq x y z
N MET A 1 1.62 20.06 1.85
CA MET A 1 1.62 19.84 3.30
C MET A 1 0.20 19.50 3.66
N ALA A 2 -0.01 18.34 4.29
CA ALA A 2 -1.33 17.88 4.63
C ALA A 2 -1.86 18.77 5.75
N ARG A 3 -2.95 19.49 5.56
CA ARG A 3 -3.50 20.37 6.58
C ARG A 3 -4.48 19.58 7.44
N VAL A 4 -4.36 19.74 8.75
CA VAL A 4 -5.36 19.26 9.71
C VAL A 4 -6.76 19.79 9.34
N PRO A 5 -7.84 19.05 9.64
CA PRO A 5 -9.20 19.47 9.32
C PRO A 5 -9.53 20.86 9.86
N SER A 6 -10.42 21.59 9.17
CA SER A 6 -10.87 22.92 9.63
C SER A 6 -11.53 22.85 11.00
N GLU A 7 -12.28 21.78 11.28
CA GLU A 7 -12.90 21.53 12.58
C GLU A 7 -11.87 21.48 13.72
N PHE A 8 -10.74 20.79 13.52
CA PHE A 8 -9.64 20.76 14.49
C PHE A 8 -9.00 22.15 14.67
N THR A 9 -8.89 22.90 13.57
CA THR A 9 -8.33 24.25 13.60
C THR A 9 -9.23 25.23 14.35
N GLU A 10 -10.55 25.13 14.16
CA GLU A 10 -11.53 25.95 14.85
C GLU A 10 -11.61 25.61 16.35
N GLU A 11 -11.53 24.33 16.72
CA GLU A 11 -11.56 23.89 18.12
C GLU A 11 -10.32 24.36 18.91
N PHE A 12 -9.15 24.35 18.27
CA PHE A 12 -7.87 24.63 18.91
C PHE A 12 -7.21 25.94 18.43
N ASP A 13 -7.96 26.88 17.86
CA ASP A 13 -7.44 28.14 17.30
C ASP A 13 -6.59 28.95 18.31
N ALA A 14 -6.89 28.82 19.61
CA ALA A 14 -6.14 29.46 20.68
C ALA A 14 -4.78 28.79 21.01
N LYS A 15 -4.44 27.67 20.37
CA LYS A 15 -3.20 26.92 20.62
C LYS A 15 -2.06 27.43 19.74
N GLY A 16 -0.83 27.30 20.25
CA GLY A 16 0.36 27.77 19.55
C GLY A 16 0.82 26.83 18.43
N ASP A 17 1.68 27.33 17.55
CA ASP A 17 2.19 26.64 16.35
C ASP A 17 2.71 25.22 16.60
N ARG A 18 3.32 24.97 17.78
CA ARG A 18 3.84 23.65 18.14
C ARG A 18 2.74 22.60 18.29
N PHE A 19 1.59 22.98 18.83
CA PHE A 19 0.44 22.08 18.97
C PHE A 19 -0.06 21.64 17.59
N PHE A 20 -0.22 22.62 16.68
CA PHE A 20 -0.60 22.35 15.30
C PHE A 20 0.46 21.56 14.53
N ALA A 21 1.75 21.79 14.77
CA ALA A 21 2.81 21.03 14.13
C ALA A 21 2.83 19.56 14.57
N ILE A 22 2.53 19.27 15.84
CA ILE A 22 2.37 17.90 16.35
C ILE A 22 1.15 17.25 15.69
N ALA A 23 0.01 17.94 15.66
CA ALA A 23 -1.21 17.44 15.04
C ALA A 23 -1.02 17.20 13.53
N GLU A 24 -0.36 18.11 12.81
CA GLU A 24 -0.06 17.97 11.39
C GLU A 24 0.87 16.78 11.12
N LEU A 25 1.84 16.53 12.00
CA LEU A 25 2.73 15.38 11.89
C LEU A 25 1.95 14.06 12.04
N LEU A 26 1.09 13.97 13.05
CA LEU A 26 0.25 12.79 13.32
C LEU A 26 -0.75 12.57 12.19
N TYR A 27 -1.42 13.64 11.76
CA TYR A 27 -2.35 13.65 10.63
C TYR A 27 -1.68 13.20 9.32
N SER A 28 -0.45 13.67 9.05
CA SER A 28 0.30 13.33 7.85
C SER A 28 0.84 11.89 7.83
N ASN A 29 0.91 11.24 8.99
CA ASN A 29 1.49 9.91 9.16
C ASN A 29 0.59 9.03 10.04
N PRO A 30 -0.67 8.79 9.65
CA PRO A 30 -1.64 8.10 10.49
C PRO A 30 -1.28 6.63 10.76
N ASP A 31 -0.50 6.03 9.86
CA ASP A 31 -0.07 4.62 9.98
C ASP A 31 1.19 4.46 10.86
N HIS A 32 1.77 5.56 11.38
CA HIS A 32 2.94 5.51 12.24
C HIS A 32 2.56 5.80 13.70
N GLN A 33 2.88 4.84 14.57
CA GLN A 33 2.71 4.94 16.01
C GLN A 33 3.88 5.69 16.62
N TYR A 34 3.67 6.96 16.99
CA TYR A 34 4.70 7.77 17.64
C TYR A 34 4.67 7.59 19.15
N THR A 35 5.83 7.35 19.75
CA THR A 35 6.00 7.44 21.20
C THR A 35 6.11 8.89 21.66
N GLN A 36 5.83 9.13 22.95
CA GLN A 36 6.01 10.44 23.56
C GLN A 36 7.45 10.95 23.47
N GLN A 37 8.42 10.04 23.54
CA GLN A 37 9.84 10.36 23.46
C GLN A 37 10.24 10.76 22.04
N GLU A 38 9.76 10.05 21.01
CA GLU A 38 10.03 10.41 19.62
C GLU A 38 9.47 11.78 19.24
N LEU A 39 8.28 12.13 19.74
CA LEU A 39 7.70 13.46 19.53
C LEU A 39 8.50 14.54 20.29
N ALA A 40 8.91 14.25 21.52
CA ALA A 40 9.72 15.16 22.34
C ALA A 40 11.07 15.47 21.67
N GLU A 41 11.76 14.44 21.17
CA GLU A 41 13.02 14.59 20.44
C GLU A 41 12.84 15.34 19.12
N ARG A 42 11.76 15.06 18.38
CA ARG A 42 11.51 15.69 17.08
C ARG A 42 11.17 17.17 17.16
N PHE A 43 10.46 17.59 18.21
CA PHE A 43 10.04 18.98 18.41
C PHE A 43 10.89 19.73 19.45
N ASP A 44 12.01 19.13 19.88
CA ASP A 44 12.95 19.68 20.86
C ASP A 44 12.24 20.22 22.12
N CYS A 45 11.44 19.36 22.75
CA CYS A 45 10.64 19.73 23.91
C CYS A 45 10.54 18.60 24.94
N SER A 46 10.04 18.92 26.13
CA SER A 46 9.90 17.91 27.18
C SER A 46 8.77 16.92 26.86
N THR A 47 8.92 15.67 27.32
CA THR A 47 7.85 14.68 27.26
C THR A 47 6.59 15.17 27.97
N THR A 48 6.70 15.92 29.07
CA THR A 48 5.57 16.56 29.76
C THR A 48 4.80 17.52 28.84
N THR A 49 5.51 18.33 28.05
CA THR A 49 4.88 19.24 27.08
C THR A 49 4.11 18.47 26.01
N ILE A 50 4.70 17.39 25.48
CA ILE A 50 4.00 16.48 24.56
C ILE A 50 2.77 15.85 25.25
N SER A 51 2.90 15.41 26.51
CA SER A 51 1.79 14.81 27.27
C SER A 51 0.59 15.75 27.35
N ASN A 52 0.85 17.03 27.60
CA ASN A 52 -0.19 18.03 27.72
C ASN A 52 -0.88 18.26 26.37
N HIS A 53 -0.10 18.43 25.30
CA HIS A 53 -0.67 18.61 23.95
C HIS A 53 -1.46 17.40 23.49
N ILE A 54 -0.95 16.19 23.70
CA ILE A 54 -1.62 14.94 23.35
C ILE A 54 -2.88 14.71 24.20
N GLY A 55 -2.83 15.06 25.50
CA GLY A 55 -4.01 15.00 26.37
C GLY A 55 -5.12 15.94 25.91
N GLU A 56 -4.75 17.15 25.47
CA GLU A 56 -5.70 18.14 24.94
C GLU A 56 -6.37 17.70 23.64
N MET A 57 -5.63 17.03 22.73
CA MET A 57 -6.20 16.52 21.46
C MET A 57 -6.62 15.05 21.54
N SER A 58 -6.83 14.49 22.74
CA SER A 58 -7.03 13.05 22.92
C SER A 58 -8.26 12.48 22.20
N GLU A 59 -9.31 13.28 22.00
CA GLU A 59 -10.50 12.89 21.23
C GLU A 59 -10.23 12.72 19.72
N TRP A 60 -9.17 13.36 19.22
CA TRP A 60 -8.73 13.30 17.82
C TRP A 60 -7.69 12.22 17.55
N LEU A 61 -7.24 11.52 18.60
CA LEU A 61 -6.18 10.52 18.54
C LEU A 61 -6.68 9.15 18.97
N ASN A 62 -6.26 8.12 18.25
CA ASN A 62 -6.52 6.76 18.68
C ASN A 62 -5.51 6.40 19.78
N ARG A 63 -6.01 6.33 21.02
CA ARG A 63 -5.28 5.83 22.19
C ARG A 63 -5.94 4.54 22.64
N ARG A 64 -5.35 3.39 22.32
CA ARG A 64 -5.74 2.14 22.98
C ARG A 64 -5.27 2.20 24.43
N ASP A 65 -6.15 1.83 25.36
CA ASP A 65 -5.98 2.00 26.81
C ASP A 65 -4.71 1.36 27.41
N ASP A 66 -4.02 0.51 26.64
CA ASP A 66 -2.81 -0.22 27.01
C ASP A 66 -1.54 0.22 26.25
N GLN A 67 -1.61 1.20 25.35
CA GLN A 67 -0.48 1.62 24.50
C GLN A 67 0.09 3.00 24.87
N THR A 68 1.43 3.09 24.85
CA THR A 68 2.21 4.35 25.07
C THR A 68 2.51 5.09 23.76
N THR A 69 1.77 4.76 22.71
CA THR A 69 1.96 5.27 21.35
C THR A 69 0.72 5.99 20.87
N TYR A 70 0.91 7.04 20.08
CA TYR A 70 -0.15 7.93 19.61
C TYR A 70 -0.23 7.89 18.08
N THR A 71 -1.45 7.76 17.58
CA THR A 71 -1.79 7.81 16.15
C THR A 71 -3.02 8.69 15.95
N TRP A 72 -3.12 9.32 14.79
CA TRP A 72 -4.33 10.04 14.40
C TRP A 72 -5.53 9.09 14.33
N ASP A 73 -6.69 9.47 14.88
CA ASP A 73 -7.90 8.66 14.77
C ASP A 73 -8.49 8.78 13.36
N VAL A 74 -8.13 7.81 12.52
CA VAL A 74 -8.60 7.72 11.13
C VAL A 74 -9.98 7.10 11.00
N ASP A 75 -10.51 6.47 12.05
CA ASP A 75 -11.85 5.87 12.01
C ASP A 75 -12.93 6.95 12.18
N VAL A 76 -12.62 7.97 13.00
CA VAL A 76 -13.51 9.12 13.26
C VAL A 76 -13.15 10.32 12.38
N HIS A 77 -11.87 10.57 12.14
CA HIS A 77 -11.38 11.77 11.45
C HIS A 77 -10.48 11.42 10.26
N ASP A 78 -11.04 10.66 9.29
CA ASP A 78 -10.28 10.12 8.14
C ASP A 78 -9.64 11.22 7.27
N PRO A 79 -8.30 11.31 7.25
CA PRO A 79 -7.58 12.21 6.34
C PRO A 79 -7.83 11.91 4.86
N GLY A 80 -8.25 10.68 4.53
CA GLY A 80 -8.53 10.24 3.16
C GLY A 80 -9.76 10.90 2.54
N HIS A 81 -10.70 11.39 3.35
CA HIS A 81 -11.89 12.08 2.88
C HIS A 81 -11.64 13.55 2.52
N THR A 82 -10.66 14.18 3.17
CA THR A 82 -10.35 15.61 3.02
C THR A 82 -9.17 15.86 2.07
N GLU A 83 -8.23 14.90 1.91
CA GLU A 83 -7.08 15.07 1.04
C GLU A 83 -6.84 13.89 0.09
N THR A 84 -7.08 14.15 -1.21
CA THR A 84 -6.89 13.20 -2.32
C THR A 84 -5.48 12.58 -2.37
N THR A 85 -4.45 13.30 -1.94
CA THR A 85 -3.07 12.82 -1.95
C THR A 85 -2.83 11.74 -0.88
N MET A 86 -3.48 11.86 0.28
CA MET A 86 -3.33 10.88 1.35
C MET A 86 -4.12 9.60 1.04
N ALA A 87 -5.32 9.74 0.46
CA ALA A 87 -6.10 8.60 -0.04
C ALA A 87 -5.31 7.76 -1.06
N VAL A 88 -4.64 8.41 -2.02
CA VAL A 88 -3.81 7.74 -3.01
C VAL A 88 -2.63 7.02 -2.37
N ARG A 89 -1.92 7.67 -1.44
CA ARG A 89 -0.80 7.05 -0.72
C ARG A 89 -1.24 5.80 0.04
N ARG A 90 -2.40 5.85 0.70
CA ARG A 90 -2.96 4.73 1.46
C ARG A 90 -3.36 3.57 0.57
N PHE A 91 -4.05 3.87 -0.53
CA PHE A 91 -4.38 2.88 -1.56
C PHE A 91 -3.13 2.15 -2.08
N TYR A 92 -2.05 2.89 -2.37
CA TYR A 92 -0.78 2.27 -2.77
C TYR A 92 -0.14 1.44 -1.65
N GLY A 93 -0.21 1.90 -0.40
CA GLY A 93 0.26 1.16 0.77
C GLY A 93 -0.47 -0.17 0.96
N ASP A 94 -1.79 -0.14 0.88
CA ASP A 94 -2.65 -1.32 0.99
C ASP A 94 -2.40 -2.29 -0.16
N LEU A 95 -2.37 -1.78 -1.40
CA LEU A 95 -2.06 -2.58 -2.58
C LEU A 95 -0.69 -3.25 -2.46
N TRP A 96 0.33 -2.53 -1.98
CA TRP A 96 1.66 -3.07 -1.74
C TRP A 96 1.67 -4.15 -0.66
N SER A 97 0.92 -3.94 0.42
CA SER A 97 0.80 -4.92 1.50
C SER A 97 0.17 -6.23 1.00
N LEU A 98 -0.88 -6.14 0.17
CA LEU A 98 -1.55 -7.28 -0.46
C LEU A 98 -0.62 -8.00 -1.44
N LEU A 99 0.10 -7.24 -2.26
CA LEU A 99 1.08 -7.77 -3.21
C LEU A 99 2.17 -8.56 -2.47
N LYS A 100 2.71 -8.00 -1.38
CA LYS A 100 3.73 -8.63 -0.54
C LYS A 100 3.22 -9.88 0.17
N LYS A 101 1.94 -9.88 0.59
CA LYS A 101 1.31 -11.04 1.21
C LYS A 101 1.14 -12.18 0.20
N HIS A 102 0.62 -11.88 -0.99
CA HIS A 102 0.38 -12.88 -2.01
C HIS A 102 1.67 -13.38 -2.69
N SER A 103 2.70 -12.55 -2.83
CA SER A 103 4.00 -12.97 -3.40
C SER A 103 4.76 -13.99 -2.55
N ARG A 104 4.41 -14.13 -1.26
CA ARG A 104 4.98 -15.16 -0.36
C ARG A 104 4.31 -16.52 -0.49
N THR A 105 3.26 -16.64 -1.31
CA THR A 105 2.52 -17.88 -1.51
C THR A 105 2.69 -18.35 -2.94
N GLY A 106 2.90 -19.65 -3.16
CA GLY A 106 2.96 -20.23 -4.51
C GLY A 106 1.78 -19.78 -5.40
N PRO A 107 0.52 -19.96 -4.96
CA PRO A 107 -0.65 -19.53 -5.72
C PRO A 107 -0.67 -18.03 -6.03
N GLY A 108 -0.29 -17.20 -5.07
CA GLY A 108 -0.27 -15.75 -5.25
C GLY A 108 0.83 -15.29 -6.22
N VAL A 109 1.97 -15.99 -6.28
CA VAL A 109 3.01 -15.74 -7.30
C VAL A 109 2.48 -16.01 -8.70
N PHE A 110 1.77 -17.12 -8.92
CA PHE A 110 1.14 -17.41 -10.22
C PHE A 110 0.09 -16.36 -10.61
N ALA A 111 -0.76 -15.94 -9.67
CA ALA A 111 -1.74 -14.89 -9.94
C ALA A 111 -1.05 -13.56 -10.31
N LEU A 112 0.03 -13.20 -9.62
CA LEU A 112 0.79 -11.98 -9.85
C LEU A 112 1.52 -12.01 -11.20
N PHE A 113 2.14 -13.13 -11.57
CA PHE A 113 2.74 -13.31 -12.89
C PHE A 113 1.70 -13.24 -14.01
N GLY A 114 0.55 -13.90 -13.83
CA GLY A 114 -0.54 -13.85 -14.78
C GLY A 114 -1.06 -12.43 -14.99
N PHE A 115 -1.24 -11.68 -13.89
CA PHE A 115 -1.62 -10.26 -13.94
C PHE A 115 -0.60 -9.39 -14.70
N ILE A 116 0.71 -9.56 -14.44
CA ILE A 116 1.76 -8.84 -15.18
C ILE A 116 1.72 -9.15 -16.67
N MET A 117 1.51 -10.41 -17.05
CA MET A 117 1.40 -10.82 -18.46
C MET A 117 0.18 -10.17 -19.13
N LEU A 118 -0.97 -10.10 -18.45
CA LEU A 118 -2.17 -9.41 -18.95
C LEU A 118 -1.94 -7.90 -19.12
N LEU A 119 -1.24 -7.27 -18.17
CA LEU A 119 -0.90 -5.85 -18.24
C LEU A 119 0.05 -5.57 -19.42
N ASN A 120 1.05 -6.42 -19.63
CA ASN A 120 1.93 -6.32 -20.81
C ASN A 120 1.15 -6.50 -22.11
N SER A 121 0.19 -7.44 -22.17
CA SER A 121 -0.71 -7.57 -23.32
C SER A 121 -1.45 -6.27 -23.61
N ALA A 122 -2.01 -5.62 -22.59
CA ALA A 122 -2.75 -4.37 -22.77
C ALA A 122 -1.86 -3.22 -23.27
N VAL A 123 -0.63 -3.13 -22.77
CA VAL A 123 0.37 -2.14 -23.21
C VAL A 123 0.75 -2.38 -24.68
N VAL A 124 1.12 -3.61 -25.03
CA VAL A 124 1.53 -3.95 -26.40
C VAL A 124 0.35 -3.81 -27.38
N PHE A 125 -0.86 -4.15 -26.96
CA PHE A 125 -2.07 -3.94 -27.76
C PHE A 125 -2.34 -2.45 -28.01
N SER A 126 -2.15 -1.60 -26.99
CA SER A 126 -2.27 -0.14 -27.15
C SER A 126 -1.25 0.41 -28.15
N LEU A 127 -0.02 -0.11 -28.15
CA LEU A 127 0.99 0.25 -29.16
C LEU A 127 0.54 -0.18 -30.57
N TYR A 128 0.07 -1.42 -30.72
CA TYR A 128 -0.50 -1.91 -31.97
C TYR A 128 -1.64 -1.00 -32.47
N ALA A 129 -2.58 -0.64 -31.59
CA ALA A 129 -3.70 0.24 -31.93
C ALA A 129 -3.20 1.63 -32.39
N GLY A 130 -2.20 2.19 -31.71
CA GLY A 130 -1.59 3.46 -32.11
C GLY A 130 -0.94 3.40 -33.50
N PHE A 131 -0.22 2.33 -33.81
CA PHE A 131 0.34 2.12 -35.16
C PHE A 131 -0.76 1.87 -36.20
N ALA A 132 -1.77 1.08 -35.88
CA ALA A 132 -2.87 0.75 -36.78
C ALA A 132 -3.74 1.97 -37.13
N LEU A 133 -3.90 2.91 -36.18
CA LEU A 133 -4.61 4.17 -36.37
C LEU A 133 -3.75 5.26 -37.02
N GLY A 134 -2.48 4.99 -37.34
CA GLY A 134 -1.57 5.96 -37.93
C GLY A 134 -1.15 7.09 -36.99
N ILE A 135 -1.33 6.91 -35.67
CA ILE A 135 -0.87 7.87 -34.65
C ILE A 135 0.66 7.89 -34.59
N PHE A 136 1.28 6.74 -34.83
CA PHE A 136 2.74 6.59 -34.87
C PHE A 136 3.24 6.44 -36.31
N SER A 137 4.34 7.15 -36.61
CA SER A 137 4.83 7.35 -37.98
C SER A 137 5.67 6.19 -38.50
N GLU A 138 6.50 5.59 -37.65
CA GLU A 138 7.41 4.51 -38.03
C GLU A 138 7.52 3.47 -36.92
N SER A 139 7.52 2.19 -37.30
CA SER A 139 7.73 1.07 -36.37
C SER A 139 8.97 0.29 -36.81
N ALA A 140 9.83 -0.08 -35.85
CA ALA A 140 11.01 -0.89 -36.11
C ALA A 140 10.66 -2.35 -36.49
N LEU A 141 9.47 -2.80 -36.08
CA LEU A 141 8.96 -4.14 -36.35
C LEU A 141 7.65 -4.04 -37.14
N PRO A 142 7.35 -5.00 -38.03
CA PRO A 142 6.04 -5.09 -38.65
C PRO A 142 4.90 -5.04 -37.63
N ILE A 143 3.89 -4.21 -37.87
CA ILE A 143 2.77 -3.93 -36.95
C ILE A 143 2.10 -5.23 -36.46
N ARG A 144 2.01 -6.26 -37.31
CA ARG A 144 1.43 -7.57 -36.98
C ARG A 144 2.16 -8.29 -35.85
N ILE A 145 3.46 -8.05 -35.67
CA ILE A 145 4.26 -8.66 -34.60
C ILE A 145 3.78 -8.16 -33.23
N TYR A 146 3.47 -6.87 -33.10
CA TYR A 146 2.92 -6.32 -31.85
C TYR A 146 1.59 -6.99 -31.48
N LEU A 147 0.70 -7.21 -32.47
CA LEU A 147 -0.56 -7.93 -32.23
C LEU A 147 -0.32 -9.37 -31.77
N SER A 148 0.59 -10.09 -32.43
CA SER A 148 0.94 -11.47 -32.05
C SER A 148 1.53 -11.55 -30.64
N ILE A 149 2.40 -10.61 -30.28
CA ILE A 149 2.99 -10.51 -28.93
C ILE A 149 1.90 -10.23 -27.90
N ALA A 150 1.00 -9.28 -28.17
CA ALA A 150 -0.12 -8.96 -27.28
C ALA A 150 -1.00 -10.20 -27.03
N ILE A 151 -1.41 -10.89 -28.09
CA ILE A 151 -2.21 -12.13 -27.98
C ILE A 151 -1.45 -13.20 -27.19
N GLY A 152 -0.15 -13.37 -27.44
CA GLY A 152 0.69 -14.32 -26.71
C GLY A 152 0.74 -14.03 -25.21
N PHE A 153 0.94 -12.77 -24.83
CA PHE A 153 0.90 -12.33 -23.45
C PHE A 153 -0.48 -12.49 -22.81
N LEU A 154 -1.56 -12.22 -23.57
CA LEU A 154 -2.93 -12.40 -23.09
C LEU A 154 -3.22 -13.85 -22.72
N ILE A 155 -2.98 -14.77 -23.67
CA ILE A 155 -3.26 -16.20 -23.50
C ILE A 155 -2.39 -16.78 -22.39
N THR A 156 -1.10 -16.47 -22.40
CA THR A 156 -0.17 -16.94 -21.35
C THR A 156 -0.57 -16.41 -19.99
N GLY A 157 -0.93 -15.13 -19.90
CA GLY A 157 -1.41 -14.51 -18.66
C GLY A 157 -2.67 -15.17 -18.12
N LEU A 158 -3.65 -15.48 -18.98
CA LEU A 158 -4.86 -16.22 -18.59
C LEU A 158 -4.52 -17.62 -18.07
N ILE A 159 -3.70 -18.38 -18.79
CA ILE A 159 -3.30 -19.74 -18.39
C ILE A 159 -2.58 -19.71 -17.03
N VAL A 160 -1.57 -18.84 -16.88
CA VAL A 160 -0.78 -18.73 -15.65
C VAL A 160 -1.65 -18.29 -14.47
N THR A 161 -2.61 -17.40 -14.69
CA THR A 161 -3.59 -17.00 -13.66
C THR A 161 -4.47 -18.19 -13.25
N LEU A 162 -4.95 -18.99 -14.21
CA LEU A 162 -5.74 -20.19 -13.94
C LEU A 162 -4.94 -21.30 -13.25
N CYS A 163 -3.60 -21.31 -13.38
CA CYS A 163 -2.74 -22.20 -12.59
C CYS A 163 -2.66 -21.82 -11.11
N SER A 164 -3.03 -20.59 -10.72
CA SER A 164 -3.06 -20.15 -9.32
C SER A 164 -3.96 -21.03 -8.43
N PRO A 165 -5.26 -21.23 -8.72
CA PRO A 165 -6.12 -22.11 -7.93
C PRO A 165 -5.65 -23.57 -7.97
N TYR A 166 -5.10 -24.03 -9.09
CA TYR A 166 -4.50 -25.36 -9.18
C TYR A 166 -3.33 -25.53 -8.22
N MET A 167 -2.41 -24.56 -8.16
CA MET A 167 -1.30 -24.55 -7.19
C MET A 167 -1.81 -24.45 -5.75
N ALA A 168 -2.91 -23.76 -5.49
CA ALA A 168 -3.52 -23.69 -4.16
C ALA A 168 -4.00 -25.09 -3.73
N TRP A 169 -4.67 -25.81 -4.64
CA TRP A 169 -5.08 -27.18 -4.40
C TRP A 169 -3.89 -28.14 -4.21
N VAL A 170 -2.89 -28.09 -5.08
CA VAL A 170 -1.69 -28.93 -4.99
C VAL A 170 -0.93 -28.68 -3.69
N SER A 171 -0.72 -27.41 -3.31
CA SER A 171 -0.04 -27.06 -2.06
C SER A 171 -0.85 -27.49 -0.83
N GLY A 172 -2.17 -27.33 -0.82
CA GLY A 172 -3.02 -27.83 0.26
C GLY A 172 -3.04 -29.35 0.39
N LEU A 173 -2.85 -30.08 -0.72
CA LEU A 173 -2.87 -31.55 -0.74
C LEU A 173 -1.49 -32.18 -0.43
N LEU A 174 -0.42 -31.62 -0.96
CA LEU A 174 0.94 -32.16 -0.86
C LEU A 174 1.69 -31.69 0.38
N TRP A 175 1.54 -30.42 0.78
CA TRP A 175 2.30 -29.85 1.89
C TRP A 175 2.07 -30.57 3.23
N PRO A 176 0.84 -31.00 3.58
CA PRO A 176 0.61 -31.79 4.79
C PRO A 176 1.18 -33.22 4.74
N ARG A 177 1.53 -33.72 3.54
CA ARG A 177 2.05 -35.08 3.32
C ARG A 177 3.57 -35.14 3.13
N LEU A 178 4.22 -33.98 3.01
CA LEU A 178 5.67 -33.91 2.90
C LEU A 178 6.31 -34.09 4.29
N PRO A 179 7.30 -34.99 4.44
CA PRO A 179 8.02 -35.13 5.69
C PRO A 179 8.74 -33.82 6.04
N SER A 180 8.52 -33.30 7.25
CA SER A 180 9.18 -32.09 7.75
C SER A 180 10.69 -32.23 7.97
N GLY A 181 11.25 -33.43 7.78
CA GLY A 181 12.62 -33.79 8.13
C GLY A 181 13.55 -34.15 6.98
N LEU A 182 13.20 -33.94 5.70
CA LEU A 182 14.05 -34.37 4.58
C LEU A 182 15.39 -33.62 4.47
N PHE A 183 15.56 -32.48 5.17
CA PHE A 183 16.79 -31.67 5.17
C PHE A 183 17.43 -31.51 6.55
N ARG A 184 17.12 -32.38 7.52
CA ARG A 184 17.92 -32.44 8.76
C ARG A 184 19.27 -33.06 8.40
N ARG A 185 20.25 -32.22 8.10
CA ARG A 185 21.66 -32.62 8.17
C ARG A 185 21.94 -32.87 9.64
N ASP A 186 22.13 -34.12 9.99
CA ASP A 186 22.85 -34.46 11.21
C ASP A 186 24.31 -33.98 11.01
N ASN A 187 24.65 -32.88 11.68
CA ASN A 187 25.99 -32.54 12.13
C ASN A 187 25.90 -31.44 13.19
#